data_AF-A0A969TEM4-F1
#
_entry.id   AF-A0A969TEM4-F1
#
_cell.length_a   1.000
_cell.length_b   1.000
_cell.length_c   1.000
_cell.angle_alpha   90.00
_cell.angle_beta   90.00
_cell.angle_gamma   90.00
#
_symmetry.space_group_name_H-M   'P 1'
#
loop_
_entity.id
_entity.type
_entity.pdbx_description
1 polymer ?
#
loop_
_entity_poly.entity_id
_entity_poly.type
_entity_poly.pdbx_seq_one_letter_code
_entity_poly.pdbx_strand_id
1 'polypeptide(L)'
;MATDYILFVHGVNTRQAHEQRTYADPLFERLQASTLDSDRHLKKIAFYWGDLNIEIENSLLAQLQASPLWSGLWFRNFRSQQILQFAGDAALYVSRHIGSRVVKKLKMDALNIVADPEPGDRLHVITHSWGTVILFDILFATRWDEPTVPGHQEVMAIRDAIFGVSGTDADTRDRGIKLASLHTMGSPIAIFSLTDIVPGKDGTSSPSGHDITPVFRSY
;
A
#
# COMPACT_ATOMS: atom_id res chain seq x y z
N MET A 1 -16.66 -18.55 -13.91
CA MET A 1 -15.56 -17.88 -14.63
C MET A 1 -14.64 -17.31 -13.57
N ALA A 2 -13.34 -17.61 -13.61
CA ALA A 2 -12.42 -17.13 -12.58
C ALA A 2 -12.16 -15.63 -12.74
N THR A 3 -11.99 -14.92 -11.62
CA THR A 3 -11.73 -13.48 -11.58
C THR A 3 -10.26 -13.19 -11.28
N ASP A 4 -9.66 -12.31 -12.09
CA ASP A 4 -8.39 -11.67 -11.78
C ASP A 4 -8.65 -10.29 -11.21
N TYR A 5 -8.38 -10.14 -9.91
CA TYR A 5 -8.44 -8.87 -9.21
C TYR A 5 -7.15 -8.12 -9.44
N ILE A 6 -7.24 -6.91 -9.99
CA ILE A 6 -6.08 -6.06 -10.25
C ILE A 6 -6.09 -4.91 -9.23
N LEU A 7 -5.26 -5.04 -8.20
CA LEU A 7 -5.10 -4.06 -7.14
C LEU A 7 -4.03 -3.04 -7.50
N PHE A 8 -4.44 -1.80 -7.69
CA PHE A 8 -3.57 -0.64 -7.87
C PHE A 8 -3.35 0.05 -6.52
N VAL A 9 -2.10 0.20 -6.11
CA VAL A 9 -1.69 0.88 -4.88
C VAL A 9 -0.80 2.07 -5.25
N HIS A 10 -1.35 3.28 -5.18
CA HIS A 10 -0.59 4.49 -5.50
C HIS A 10 -0.09 5.19 -4.23
N GLY A 11 1.19 5.54 -4.24
CA GLY A 11 1.88 6.05 -3.07
C GLY A 11 1.75 7.51 -2.77
N VAL A 12 1.69 8.35 -3.78
CA VAL A 12 1.84 9.79 -3.60
C VAL A 12 0.66 10.47 -4.24
N ASN A 13 0.29 11.61 -3.69
CA ASN A 13 -0.75 12.40 -4.29
C ASN A 13 -0.45 12.87 -5.72
N THR A 14 -1.35 12.59 -6.67
CA THR A 14 -1.36 13.15 -8.02
C THR A 14 -2.38 14.29 -8.10
N ARG A 15 -2.26 15.33 -7.26
CA ARG A 15 -3.25 16.42 -7.14
C ARG A 15 -3.28 17.41 -8.32
N GLN A 16 -2.88 17.01 -9.53
CA GLN A 16 -3.02 17.93 -10.67
C GLN A 16 -4.47 18.10 -11.15
N ALA A 17 -5.39 17.18 -10.81
CA ALA A 17 -6.83 17.38 -10.98
C ALA A 17 -7.65 16.39 -10.14
N HIS A 18 -7.95 16.74 -8.89
CA HIS A 18 -8.92 16.06 -8.00
C HIS A 18 -8.66 14.57 -7.69
N GLU A 19 -9.34 14.09 -6.64
CA GLU A 19 -9.27 12.76 -6.02
C GLU A 19 -9.81 11.63 -6.91
N GLN A 20 -9.55 11.67 -8.21
CA GLN A 20 -10.12 10.68 -9.10
C GLN A 20 -9.31 9.39 -9.01
N ARG A 21 -9.97 8.32 -8.53
CA ARG A 21 -9.50 6.93 -8.59
C ARG A 21 -9.29 6.42 -10.04
N THR A 22 -9.32 7.32 -11.02
CA THR A 22 -9.13 7.09 -12.45
C THR A 22 -7.67 6.99 -12.85
N TYR A 23 -6.73 7.24 -11.94
CA TYR A 23 -5.29 7.12 -12.22
C TYR A 23 -4.91 5.73 -12.77
N ALA A 24 -5.66 4.69 -12.39
CA ALA A 24 -5.46 3.31 -12.83
C ALA A 24 -6.16 2.98 -14.16
N ASP A 25 -7.09 3.82 -14.62
CA ASP A 25 -7.99 3.51 -15.74
C ASP A 25 -7.24 3.26 -17.04
N PRO A 26 -6.30 4.14 -17.47
CA PRO A 26 -5.62 3.94 -18.75
C PRO A 26 -4.83 2.63 -18.80
N LEU A 27 -4.25 2.20 -17.68
CA LEU A 27 -3.52 0.93 -17.61
C LEU A 27 -4.50 -0.25 -17.55
N PHE A 28 -5.58 -0.14 -16.78
CA PHE A 28 -6.58 -1.19 -16.69
C PHE A 28 -7.31 -1.44 -18.02
N GLU A 29 -7.67 -0.38 -18.75
CA GLU A 29 -8.27 -0.49 -20.09
C GLU A 29 -7.34 -1.21 -21.07
N ARG A 30 -6.03 -0.91 -21.03
CA ARG A 30 -5.03 -1.61 -21.84
C ARG A 30 -4.89 -3.08 -21.45
N LEU A 31 -4.95 -3.39 -20.16
CA LEU A 31 -4.94 -4.77 -19.68
C LEU A 31 -6.17 -5.52 -20.22
N GLN A 32 -7.37 -4.95 -20.05
CA GLN A 32 -8.61 -5.54 -20.58
C GLN A 32 -8.54 -5.76 -22.09
N ALA A 33 -8.05 -4.78 -22.86
CA ALA A 33 -7.89 -4.91 -24.31
C ALA A 33 -6.88 -6.00 -24.70
N SER A 34 -5.82 -6.20 -23.91
CA SER A 34 -4.81 -7.24 -24.15
C SER A 34 -5.26 -8.66 -23.76
N THR A 35 -6.34 -8.78 -22.98
CA THR A 35 -6.86 -10.06 -22.47
C THR A 35 -8.25 -10.39 -23.04
N LEU A 36 -8.65 -9.79 -24.17
CA LEU A 36 -9.99 -9.97 -24.77
C LEU A 36 -10.34 -11.43 -25.07
N ASP A 37 -9.33 -12.28 -25.32
CA ASP A 37 -9.50 -13.72 -25.59
C ASP A 37 -9.31 -14.60 -24.34
N SER A 38 -9.31 -14.00 -23.14
CA SER A 38 -9.15 -14.73 -21.87
C SER A 38 -10.50 -15.17 -21.30
N ASP A 39 -10.60 -16.42 -20.87
CA ASP A 39 -11.73 -16.95 -20.09
C ASP A 39 -11.77 -16.41 -18.63
N ARG A 40 -11.08 -15.29 -18.36
CA ARG A 40 -10.95 -14.70 -17.02
C ARG A 40 -11.55 -13.30 -16.98
N HIS A 41 -12.31 -13.03 -15.93
CA HIS A 41 -12.92 -11.72 -15.71
C HIS A 41 -11.95 -10.80 -14.96
N LEU A 42 -11.63 -9.63 -15.51
CA LEU A 42 -10.75 -8.66 -14.83
C LEU A 42 -11.57 -7.72 -13.94
N LYS A 43 -11.18 -7.58 -12.67
CA LYS A 43 -11.80 -6.64 -11.71
C LYS A 43 -10.79 -5.64 -11.16
N LYS A 44 -10.96 -4.37 -11.48
CA LYS A 44 -10.12 -3.27 -10.99
C LYS A 44 -10.41 -2.96 -9.52
N ILE A 45 -9.36 -2.80 -8.73
CA ILE A 45 -9.39 -2.23 -7.39
C ILE A 45 -8.39 -1.08 -7.36
N ALA A 46 -8.85 0.16 -7.27
CA ALA A 46 -7.99 1.33 -7.19
C ALA A 46 -7.93 1.86 -5.75
N PHE A 47 -6.84 1.55 -5.06
CA PHE A 47 -6.59 2.05 -3.71
C PHE A 47 -5.89 3.41 -3.76
N TYR A 48 -6.42 4.36 -2.99
CA TYR A 48 -5.88 5.70 -2.83
C TYR A 48 -6.13 6.13 -1.39
N TRP A 49 -5.09 6.67 -0.74
CA TRP A 49 -5.10 7.01 0.68
C TRP A 49 -4.72 8.47 0.97
N GLY A 50 -4.30 9.21 -0.06
CA GLY A 50 -3.90 10.61 0.07
C GLY A 50 -5.03 11.57 0.44
N ASP A 51 -6.29 11.09 0.45
CA ASP A 51 -7.47 11.77 1.01
C ASP A 51 -7.38 11.91 2.54
N LEU A 52 -6.76 10.95 3.22
CA LEU A 52 -6.63 10.95 4.68
C LEU A 52 -5.76 12.10 5.21
N ASN A 53 -4.88 12.65 4.36
CA ASN A 53 -3.90 13.67 4.75
C ASN A 53 -4.35 15.10 4.44
N ILE A 54 -5.42 15.28 3.65
CA ILE A 54 -5.80 16.59 3.08
C ILE A 54 -6.00 17.65 4.17
N GLU A 55 -6.74 17.33 5.23
CA GLU A 55 -7.03 18.28 6.30
C GLU A 55 -5.77 18.71 7.06
N ILE A 56 -4.89 17.75 7.37
CA ILE A 56 -3.66 17.99 8.12
C ILE A 56 -2.67 18.81 7.28
N GLU A 57 -2.52 18.46 6.00
CA GLU A 57 -1.67 19.20 5.07
C GLU A 57 -2.18 20.61 4.82
N ASN A 58 -3.50 20.80 4.65
CA ASN A 58 -4.09 22.12 4.47
C ASN A 58 -3.90 22.98 5.71
N SER A 59 -4.05 22.40 6.91
CA SER A 59 -3.78 23.10 8.17
C SER A 59 -2.32 23.53 8.27
N LEU A 60 -1.37 22.63 7.97
CA LEU A 60 0.05 22.95 7.98
C LEU A 60 0.40 24.01 6.92
N LEU A 61 -0.17 23.90 5.71
CA LEU A 61 0.02 24.89 4.66
C LEU A 61 -0.50 26.26 5.09
N ALA A 62 -1.68 26.34 5.70
CA ALA A 62 -2.24 27.59 6.21
C ALA A 62 -1.33 28.22 7.29
N GLN A 63 -0.79 27.41 8.20
CA GLN A 63 0.17 27.88 9.21
C GLN A 63 1.46 28.40 8.58
N LEU A 64 2.01 27.68 7.60
CA LEU A 64 3.20 28.12 6.85
C LEU A 64 2.93 29.44 6.11
N GLN A 65 1.76 29.58 5.49
CA GLN A 65 1.35 30.77 4.76
C GLN A 65 1.07 31.98 5.65
N ALA A 66 0.63 31.76 6.89
CA ALA A 66 0.42 32.81 7.88
C ALA A 66 1.74 33.44 8.38
N SER A 67 2.87 32.78 8.15
CA SER A 67 4.19 33.32 8.52
C SER A 67 4.52 34.58 7.70
N PRO A 68 4.96 35.68 8.35
CA PRO A 68 5.44 36.87 7.64
C PRO A 68 6.59 36.58 6.66
N LEU A 69 7.34 35.49 6.89
CA LEU A 69 8.47 35.08 6.05
C LEU A 69 8.03 34.34 4.78
N TRP A 70 6.78 33.85 4.71
CA TRP A 70 6.32 33.02 3.60
C TRP A 70 6.47 33.72 2.26
N SER A 71 6.08 34.99 2.18
CA SER A 71 6.16 35.82 0.96
C SER A 71 7.60 36.01 0.45
N GLY A 72 8.60 35.89 1.33
CA GLY A 72 10.02 35.95 1.01
C GLY A 72 10.62 34.63 0.51
N LEU A 73 9.92 33.50 0.69
CA LEU A 73 10.43 32.19 0.27
C LEU A 73 10.36 32.01 -1.26
N TRP A 74 11.40 31.40 -1.81
CA TRP A 74 11.45 31.01 -3.22
C TRP A 74 10.72 29.68 -3.45
N PHE A 75 10.20 29.50 -4.68
CA PHE A 75 9.54 28.27 -5.14
C PHE A 75 8.34 27.83 -4.28
N ARG A 76 7.55 28.78 -3.77
CA ARG A 76 6.40 28.50 -2.89
C ARG A 76 5.45 27.44 -3.43
N ASN A 77 5.11 27.51 -4.72
CA ASN A 77 4.20 26.54 -5.36
C ASN A 77 4.81 25.13 -5.37
N PHE A 78 6.10 25.00 -5.68
CA PHE A 78 6.78 23.71 -5.62
C PHE A 78 6.82 23.16 -4.19
N ARG A 79 7.09 24.01 -3.19
CA ARG A 79 7.09 23.64 -1.78
C ARG A 79 5.71 23.20 -1.29
N SER A 80 4.65 23.93 -1.62
CA SER A 80 3.29 23.64 -1.14
C SER A 80 2.61 22.51 -1.91
N GLN A 81 2.89 22.35 -3.20
CA GLN A 81 2.16 21.40 -4.06
C GLN A 81 2.93 20.09 -4.30
N GLN A 82 4.26 20.08 -4.20
CA GLN A 82 5.05 18.88 -4.49
C GLN A 82 5.77 18.39 -3.24
N ILE A 83 6.63 19.22 -2.64
CA ILE A 83 7.41 18.79 -1.46
C ILE A 83 6.49 18.49 -0.29
N LEU A 84 5.57 19.40 0.04
CA LEU A 84 4.68 19.22 1.19
C LEU A 84 3.78 18.01 1.03
N GLN A 85 3.27 17.74 -0.16
CA GLN A 85 2.42 16.58 -0.42
C GLN A 85 3.23 15.29 -0.35
N PHE A 86 4.39 15.23 -1.02
CA PHE A 86 5.25 14.03 -1.00
C PHE A 86 5.82 13.74 0.39
N ALA A 87 6.43 14.73 1.04
CA ALA A 87 7.01 14.58 2.37
C ALA A 87 5.92 14.46 3.45
N GLY A 88 4.79 15.13 3.28
CA GLY A 88 3.61 15.01 4.13
C GLY A 88 3.05 13.60 4.11
N ASP A 89 2.82 13.04 2.91
CA ASP A 89 2.42 11.64 2.74
C ASP A 89 3.39 10.69 3.47
N ALA A 90 4.70 10.84 3.25
CA ALA A 90 5.69 9.99 3.90
C ALA A 90 5.71 10.14 5.43
N ALA A 91 5.78 11.37 5.94
CA ALA A 91 5.87 11.65 7.37
C ALA A 91 4.58 11.27 8.11
N LEU A 92 3.42 11.49 7.51
CA LEU A 92 2.14 11.15 8.10
C LEU A 92 1.97 9.63 8.18
N TYR A 93 2.37 8.87 7.16
CA TYR A 93 2.29 7.40 7.26
C TYR A 93 3.13 6.82 8.42
N VAL A 94 4.31 7.39 8.68
CA VAL A 94 5.17 6.99 9.81
C VAL A 94 4.49 7.24 11.16
N SER A 95 3.61 8.24 11.26
CA SER A 95 2.80 8.45 12.46
C SER A 95 1.87 7.26 12.70
N ARG A 96 1.96 6.63 13.88
CA ARG A 96 1.11 5.48 14.26
C ARG A 96 -0.39 5.75 14.07
N HIS A 97 -0.83 6.97 14.37
CA HIS A 97 -2.24 7.34 14.25
C HIS A 97 -2.70 7.36 12.79
N ILE A 98 -1.96 8.00 11.89
CA ILE A 98 -2.35 8.05 10.47
C ILE A 98 -2.07 6.73 9.78
N GLY A 99 -0.93 6.08 10.07
CA GLY A 99 -0.61 4.74 9.60
C GLY A 99 -1.75 3.76 9.85
N SER A 100 -2.29 3.70 11.08
CA SER A 100 -3.44 2.84 11.39
C SER A 100 -4.70 3.17 10.58
N ARG A 101 -4.96 4.45 10.28
CA ARG A 101 -6.07 4.87 9.39
C ARG A 101 -5.84 4.41 7.95
N VAL A 102 -4.61 4.47 7.46
CA VAL A 102 -4.23 3.98 6.12
C VAL A 102 -4.45 2.48 6.01
N VAL A 103 -4.00 1.70 7.00
CA VAL A 103 -4.21 0.25 7.05
C VAL A 103 -5.70 -0.08 7.05
N LYS A 104 -6.49 0.59 7.91
CA LYS A 104 -7.93 0.39 7.98
C LYS A 104 -8.62 0.68 6.64
N LYS A 105 -8.22 1.75 5.97
CA LYS A 105 -8.72 2.10 4.64
C LYS A 105 -8.32 1.04 3.60
N LEU A 106 -7.08 0.53 3.61
CA LEU A 106 -6.64 -0.52 2.70
C LEU A 106 -7.46 -1.80 2.88
N LYS A 107 -7.70 -2.21 4.13
CA LYS A 107 -8.57 -3.35 4.42
C LYS A 107 -9.97 -3.15 3.85
N MET A 108 -10.58 -1.99 4.10
CA MET A 108 -11.94 -1.70 3.67
C MET A 108 -12.10 -1.55 2.15
N ASP A 109 -11.23 -0.75 1.52
CA ASP A 109 -11.36 -0.34 0.12
C ASP A 109 -10.74 -1.35 -0.85
N ALA A 110 -9.86 -2.25 -0.38
CA ALA A 110 -9.21 -3.24 -1.23
C ALA A 110 -9.46 -4.68 -0.78
N LEU A 111 -9.14 -5.04 0.46
CA LEU A 111 -9.09 -6.46 0.81
C LEU A 111 -10.45 -7.09 1.14
N ASN A 112 -11.41 -6.30 1.62
CA ASN A 112 -12.80 -6.78 1.73
C ASN A 112 -13.39 -7.20 0.37
N ILE A 113 -12.85 -6.71 -0.74
CA ILE A 113 -13.30 -7.07 -2.10
C ILE A 113 -12.82 -8.48 -2.50
N VAL A 114 -11.74 -8.96 -1.88
CA VAL A 114 -11.09 -10.25 -2.17
C VAL A 114 -11.11 -11.22 -0.98
N ALA A 115 -11.91 -10.92 0.05
CA ALA A 115 -11.91 -11.67 1.31
C ALA A 115 -12.54 -13.08 1.20
N ASP A 116 -13.36 -13.33 0.17
CA ASP A 116 -13.99 -14.62 -0.08
C ASP A 116 -13.78 -15.01 -1.56
N PRO A 117 -12.56 -15.45 -1.93
CA PRO A 117 -12.22 -15.73 -3.32
C PRO A 117 -12.82 -17.06 -3.79
N GLU A 118 -13.41 -17.06 -4.98
CA GLU A 118 -13.90 -18.30 -5.61
C GLU A 118 -12.73 -19.17 -6.10
N PRO A 119 -12.93 -20.51 -6.24
CA PRO A 119 -11.89 -21.38 -6.79
C PRO A 119 -11.38 -20.89 -8.15
N GLY A 120 -10.09 -20.56 -8.20
CA GLY A 120 -9.41 -20.09 -9.42
C GLY A 120 -9.19 -18.57 -9.48
N ASP A 121 -9.82 -17.81 -8.58
CA ASP A 121 -9.59 -16.37 -8.42
C ASP A 121 -8.14 -16.08 -8.03
N ARG A 122 -7.63 -14.93 -8.51
CA ARG A 122 -6.25 -14.51 -8.29
C ARG A 122 -6.15 -13.01 -8.09
N LEU A 123 -5.15 -12.60 -7.33
CA LEU A 123 -4.79 -11.21 -7.10
C LEU A 123 -3.53 -10.86 -7.89
N HIS A 124 -3.57 -9.76 -8.62
CA HIS A 124 -2.41 -9.11 -9.21
C HIS A 124 -2.26 -7.74 -8.55
N VAL A 125 -1.08 -7.44 -8.06
CA VAL A 125 -0.81 -6.16 -7.39
C VAL A 125 0.11 -5.31 -8.23
N ILE A 126 -0.30 -4.08 -8.49
CA ILE A 126 0.47 -3.05 -9.18
C ILE A 126 0.64 -1.90 -8.20
N THR A 127 1.87 -1.65 -7.77
CA THR A 127 2.18 -0.67 -6.74
C THR A 127 3.21 0.34 -7.22
N HIS A 128 3.03 1.61 -6.86
CA HIS A 128 3.87 2.71 -7.33
C HIS A 128 4.40 3.57 -6.18
N SER A 129 5.69 3.92 -6.25
CA SER A 129 6.35 4.87 -5.36
C SER A 129 6.12 4.52 -3.88
N TRP A 130 5.63 5.47 -3.07
CA TRP A 130 5.33 5.29 -1.65
C TRP A 130 4.29 4.21 -1.36
N GLY A 131 3.48 3.81 -2.34
CA GLY A 131 2.45 2.80 -2.21
C GLY A 131 3.09 1.43 -2.09
N THR A 132 4.30 1.28 -2.63
CA THR A 132 5.08 0.07 -2.49
C THR A 132 5.63 -0.05 -1.08
N VAL A 133 6.11 1.05 -0.52
CA VAL A 133 6.59 1.09 0.87
C VAL A 133 5.46 0.76 1.83
N ILE A 134 4.30 1.42 1.71
CA ILE A 134 3.13 1.16 2.55
C ILE A 134 2.68 -0.30 2.45
N LEU A 135 2.59 -0.83 1.24
CA LEU A 135 2.16 -2.21 1.04
C LEU A 135 3.15 -3.19 1.68
N PHE A 136 4.45 -3.02 1.45
CA PHE A 136 5.47 -3.92 1.96
C PHE A 136 5.56 -3.85 3.48
N ASP A 137 5.47 -2.65 4.05
CA ASP A 137 5.42 -2.47 5.50
C ASP A 137 4.23 -3.22 6.11
N ILE A 138 3.04 -3.12 5.51
CA ILE A 138 1.86 -3.88 5.98
C ILE A 138 2.07 -5.38 5.86
N LEU A 139 2.65 -5.85 4.75
CA LEU A 139 2.81 -7.28 4.51
C LEU A 139 3.94 -7.92 5.33
N PHE A 140 5.02 -7.20 5.65
CA PHE A 140 6.25 -7.81 6.18
C PHE A 140 6.79 -7.18 7.46
N ALA A 141 6.49 -5.91 7.75
CA ALA A 141 7.14 -5.24 8.88
C ALA A 141 6.65 -5.79 10.23
N THR A 142 7.57 -6.12 11.11
CA THR A 142 7.27 -6.68 12.43
C THR A 142 6.72 -5.64 13.40
N ARG A 143 6.78 -4.34 13.05
CA ARG A 143 6.25 -3.25 13.88
C ARG A 143 4.74 -3.38 14.12
N TRP A 144 4.05 -4.16 13.29
CA TRP A 144 2.62 -4.45 13.41
C TRP A 144 2.29 -5.69 14.23
N ASP A 145 3.28 -6.52 14.58
CA ASP A 145 3.03 -7.82 15.22
C ASP A 145 2.63 -7.67 16.69
N GLU A 146 3.01 -6.57 17.32
CA GLU A 146 2.67 -6.25 18.72
C GLU A 146 1.16 -5.91 18.84
N PRO A 147 0.36 -6.69 19.60
CA PRO A 147 -1.10 -6.53 19.65
C PRO A 147 -1.58 -5.17 20.16
N THR A 148 -0.72 -4.45 20.90
CA THR A 148 -1.03 -3.12 21.42
C THR A 148 -0.88 -2.00 20.39
N VAL A 149 -0.31 -2.28 19.21
CA VAL A 149 -0.12 -1.29 18.14
C VAL A 149 -1.45 -0.99 17.44
N PRO A 150 -1.88 0.28 17.34
CA PRO A 150 -3.07 0.64 16.58
C PRO A 150 -2.95 0.18 15.13
N GLY A 151 -3.96 -0.52 14.60
CA GLY A 151 -3.92 -1.10 13.25
C GLY A 151 -3.45 -2.56 13.19
N HIS A 152 -2.96 -3.14 14.29
CA HIS A 152 -2.52 -4.54 14.36
C HIS A 152 -3.56 -5.50 13.78
N GLN A 153 -4.80 -5.43 14.26
CA GLN A 153 -5.88 -6.34 13.83
C GLN A 153 -6.19 -6.20 12.34
N GLU A 154 -6.13 -4.99 11.81
CA GLU A 154 -6.32 -4.74 10.38
C GLU A 154 -5.15 -5.29 9.56
N VAL A 155 -3.91 -5.14 10.00
CA VAL A 155 -2.74 -5.72 9.32
C VAL A 155 -2.81 -7.24 9.33
N MET A 156 -3.08 -7.86 10.47
CA MET A 156 -3.18 -9.32 10.57
C MET A 156 -4.28 -9.85 9.64
N ALA A 157 -5.44 -9.20 9.61
CA ALA A 157 -6.52 -9.56 8.68
C ALA A 157 -6.14 -9.35 7.21
N ILE A 158 -5.31 -8.35 6.89
CA ILE A 158 -4.80 -8.15 5.53
C ILE A 158 -3.86 -9.29 5.13
N ARG A 159 -2.93 -9.67 6.02
CA ARG A 159 -1.99 -10.76 5.80
C ARG A 159 -2.74 -12.08 5.62
N ASP A 160 -3.69 -12.40 6.50
CA ASP A 160 -4.49 -13.63 6.43
C ASP A 160 -5.38 -13.71 5.16
N ALA A 161 -5.73 -12.57 4.55
CA ALA A 161 -6.50 -12.54 3.30
C ALA A 161 -5.67 -12.90 2.06
N ILE A 162 -4.33 -12.88 2.13
CA ILE A 162 -3.45 -13.18 1.01
C ILE A 162 -2.78 -14.53 1.24
N PHE A 163 -2.96 -15.44 0.29
CA PHE A 163 -2.41 -16.79 0.36
C PHE A 163 -0.90 -16.77 0.58
N GLY A 164 -0.44 -17.47 1.62
CA GLY A 164 0.98 -17.60 1.95
C GLY A 164 1.58 -16.46 2.77
N VAL A 165 0.82 -15.42 3.10
CA VAL A 165 1.28 -14.35 4.01
C VAL A 165 0.73 -14.64 5.42
N SER A 166 1.61 -14.81 6.40
CA SER A 166 1.20 -15.13 7.78
C SER A 166 0.71 -13.90 8.52
N GLY A 167 -0.57 -13.88 8.91
CA GLY A 167 -1.15 -12.93 9.86
C GLY A 167 -1.37 -13.56 11.22
N THR A 168 -2.62 -13.61 11.69
CA THR A 168 -3.00 -14.26 12.96
C THR A 168 -3.18 -15.76 12.83
N ASP A 169 -3.51 -16.27 11.64
CA ASP A 169 -3.67 -17.69 11.40
C ASP A 169 -2.31 -18.32 11.04
N ALA A 170 -1.85 -19.27 11.85
CA ALA A 170 -0.61 -20.00 11.57
C ALA A 170 -0.78 -20.99 10.40
N ASP A 171 -2.03 -21.27 9.98
CA ASP A 171 -2.34 -22.21 8.91
C ASP A 171 -2.98 -21.53 7.68
N THR A 172 -2.19 -20.73 6.96
CA THR A 172 -2.60 -20.06 5.72
C THR A 172 -2.52 -20.95 4.47
N ARG A 173 -2.26 -22.26 4.65
CA ARG A 173 -1.85 -23.18 3.57
C ARG A 173 -2.92 -23.46 2.52
N ASP A 174 -4.18 -23.15 2.80
CA ASP A 174 -5.33 -23.33 1.90
C ASP A 174 -6.31 -22.12 1.92
N ARG A 175 -5.89 -20.97 2.48
CA ARG A 175 -6.77 -19.81 2.72
C ARG A 175 -6.19 -18.52 2.12
N GLY A 176 -7.09 -17.62 1.76
CA GLY A 176 -6.75 -16.32 1.16
C GLY A 176 -6.61 -16.39 -0.37
N ILE A 177 -6.61 -15.21 -0.99
CA ILE A 177 -6.51 -15.09 -2.45
C ILE A 177 -5.07 -15.34 -2.91
N LYS A 178 -4.91 -16.11 -4.00
CA LYS A 178 -3.59 -16.39 -4.56
C LYS A 178 -3.01 -15.14 -5.22
N LEU A 179 -1.84 -14.71 -4.76
CA LEU A 179 -1.08 -13.64 -5.41
C LEU A 179 -0.39 -14.20 -6.68
N ALA A 180 -0.88 -13.79 -7.84
CA ALA A 180 -0.38 -14.25 -9.14
C ALA A 180 0.76 -13.37 -9.68
N SER A 181 0.74 -12.07 -9.40
CA SER A 181 1.88 -11.20 -9.69
C SER A 181 1.93 -9.97 -8.79
N LEU A 182 3.15 -9.43 -8.64
CA LEU A 182 3.44 -8.17 -7.96
C LEU A 182 4.34 -7.32 -8.86
N HIS A 183 3.86 -6.16 -9.28
CA HIS A 183 4.58 -5.22 -10.12
C HIS A 183 4.84 -3.93 -9.35
N THR A 184 6.10 -3.62 -9.12
CA THR A 184 6.52 -2.38 -8.45
C THR A 184 6.99 -1.37 -9.49
N MET A 185 6.53 -0.13 -9.41
CA MET A 185 6.90 0.96 -10.31
C MET A 185 7.50 2.11 -9.49
N GLY A 186 8.65 2.65 -9.92
CA GLY A 186 9.26 3.82 -9.26
C GLY A 186 9.45 3.65 -7.75
N SER A 187 9.73 2.42 -7.29
CA SER A 187 9.64 2.03 -5.89
C SER A 187 10.95 2.23 -5.14
N PRO A 188 10.99 3.10 -4.12
CA PRO A 188 12.19 3.30 -3.31
C PRO A 188 12.35 2.26 -2.18
N ILE A 189 11.90 1.00 -2.36
CA ILE A 189 11.93 -0.06 -1.32
C ILE A 189 13.25 -0.08 -0.56
N ALA A 190 14.39 -0.08 -1.26
CA ALA A 190 15.71 -0.18 -0.63
C ALA A 190 16.02 0.96 0.37
N ILE A 191 15.54 2.17 0.09
CA ILE A 191 15.72 3.33 0.99
C ILE A 191 14.84 3.16 2.23
N PHE A 192 13.65 2.58 2.07
CA PHE A 192 12.66 2.52 3.13
C PHE A 192 12.65 1.21 3.91
N SER A 193 13.35 0.16 3.46
CA SER A 193 13.71 -0.96 4.34
C SER A 193 14.52 -0.50 5.56
N LEU A 194 15.07 0.74 5.56
CA LEU A 194 15.65 1.37 6.74
C LEU A 194 14.64 1.66 7.86
N THR A 195 13.33 1.82 7.55
CA THR A 195 12.30 2.05 8.57
C THR A 195 11.92 0.78 9.33
N ASP A 196 12.27 -0.37 8.77
CA ASP A 196 11.89 -1.69 9.30
C ASP A 196 13.02 -2.35 10.08
N ILE A 197 14.16 -1.66 10.24
CA ILE A 197 15.30 -2.17 11.01
C ILE A 197 14.92 -2.28 12.49
N VAL A 198 14.88 -3.52 12.99
CA VAL A 198 14.75 -3.86 14.40
C VAL A 198 16.15 -4.09 14.99
N PRO A 199 16.62 -3.21 15.90
CA PRO A 199 17.92 -3.36 16.54
C PRO A 199 18.06 -4.72 17.22
N GLY A 200 19.12 -5.47 16.88
CA GLY A 200 19.43 -6.77 17.47
C GLY A 200 18.70 -7.96 16.87
N LYS A 201 17.74 -7.76 15.94
CA LYS A 201 17.12 -8.83 15.14
C LYS A 201 17.60 -8.84 13.68
N ASP A 202 17.92 -7.67 13.12
CA ASP A 202 18.34 -7.56 11.72
C ASP A 202 19.85 -7.47 11.58
N GLY A 203 20.40 -8.23 10.64
CA GLY A 203 21.84 -8.33 10.37
C GLY A 203 22.14 -9.23 9.17
N THR A 204 23.40 -9.41 8.79
CA THR A 204 23.77 -10.27 7.63
C THR A 204 23.35 -11.74 7.79
N SER A 205 23.05 -12.17 9.00
CA SER A 205 22.54 -13.50 9.36
C SER A 205 21.01 -13.60 9.43
N SER A 206 20.29 -12.48 9.30
CA SER A 206 18.83 -12.40 9.28
C SER A 206 18.42 -11.46 8.14
N PRO A 207 18.47 -11.94 6.88
CA PRO A 207 18.16 -11.09 5.73
C PRO A 207 16.70 -10.64 5.80
N SER A 208 16.46 -9.35 5.53
CA SER A 208 15.11 -8.82 5.32
C SER A 208 14.52 -9.50 4.09
N GLY A 209 13.69 -10.51 4.34
CA GLY A 209 13.00 -11.26 3.31
C GLY A 209 11.78 -10.49 2.88
N HIS A 210 11.83 -9.82 1.73
CA HIS A 210 10.64 -9.41 0.98
C HIS A 210 10.01 -10.63 0.27
N ASP A 211 10.06 -11.79 0.92
CA ASP A 211 9.68 -13.07 0.34
C ASP A 211 8.22 -13.37 0.66
N ILE A 212 7.39 -13.32 -0.37
CA ILE A 212 5.98 -13.68 -0.36
C ILE A 212 5.73 -15.14 -0.72
N THR A 213 6.79 -15.93 -0.91
CA THR A 213 6.66 -17.32 -1.33
C THR A 213 6.01 -18.11 -0.20
N PRO A 214 4.86 -18.78 -0.46
CA PRO A 214 4.21 -19.60 0.54
C PRO A 214 5.15 -20.70 1.02
N VAL A 215 5.28 -20.86 2.33
CA VAL A 215 6.08 -21.95 2.92
C VAL A 215 5.25 -23.24 2.88
N PHE A 216 5.55 -24.12 1.93
CA PHE A 216 4.95 -25.46 1.84
C PHE A 216 5.67 -26.45 2.77
N ARG A 217 4.96 -27.47 3.29
CA ARG A 217 5.63 -28.57 4.00
C ARG A 217 6.50 -29.35 3.02
N SER A 218 7.77 -29.55 3.36
CA SER A 218 8.56 -30.65 2.81
C SER A 218 7.95 -31.97 3.28
N TYR A 219 7.60 -32.83 2.33
CA TYR A 219 7.18 -34.22 2.58
C TYR A 219 8.33 -35.05 3.12
#